data_AF-A0A1C5DGS0-F1
#
_entry.id   AF-A0A1C5DGS0-F1
#
_cell.length_a   1.000
_cell.length_b   1.000
_cell.length_c   1.000
_cell.angle_alpha   90.00
_cell.angle_beta   90.00
_cell.angle_gamma   90.00
#
_symmetry.space_group_name_H-M   'P 1'
#
loop_
_entity.id
_entity.type
_entity.pdbx_description
1 polymer ?
#
loop_
_entity_poly.entity_id
_entity_poly.type
_entity_poly.pdbx_seq_one_letter_code
_entity_poly.pdbx_strand_id
1 'polypeptide(L)'
;MNHLDVVRLLGLDAPVRTEGGGHEHVIPEDCELLLQAVQKGVIAGSVLLGRAALPVRSLEHFTEDAAPRIEDMEASLRTREQELPLPFFPNPGGMVPWGRTARDGVLLWDTTDQNTANWTTVLAERDFQVWLDLPFSASEFITRALLGRPEGVPAFETYEEYESNTFWNVADDMRQTATTLANPHIGAVEEILTVVRSVGIPGVRQYAEELLDRAVNESFDVLPEDYLTVMREFPGGVIAGVRVFPVAGDTAASPVLRWLDEDRLFLQWGEVEGRATGWLTTKGAPQDWRIACIEPNGSALTCLEDQTFATFLRRRLRGNNSLF
;
A
#
# COMPACT_ATOMS: atom_id res chain seq x y z
N MET A 1 -6.58 -10.50 15.32
CA MET A 1 -8.06 -10.65 15.35
C MET A 1 -8.39 -12.02 14.76
N ASN A 2 -9.33 -12.81 15.30
CA ASN A 2 -9.67 -14.09 14.67
C ASN A 2 -10.50 -13.81 13.40
N HIS A 3 -10.31 -14.57 12.32
CA HIS A 3 -11.07 -14.42 11.08
C HIS A 3 -12.59 -14.51 11.28
N LEU A 4 -13.05 -15.27 12.28
CA LEU A 4 -14.48 -15.34 12.66
C LEU A 4 -14.98 -14.05 13.32
N ASP A 5 -14.10 -13.28 13.96
CA ASP A 5 -14.47 -12.00 14.58
C ASP A 5 -14.82 -10.98 13.50
N VAL A 6 -14.14 -11.02 12.34
CA VAL A 6 -14.48 -10.18 11.18
C VAL A 6 -15.92 -10.42 10.76
N VAL A 7 -16.28 -11.68 10.46
CA VAL A 7 -17.63 -12.04 10.01
C VAL A 7 -18.69 -11.61 11.03
N ARG A 8 -18.40 -11.75 12.33
CA ARG A 8 -19.29 -11.30 13.42
C ARG A 8 -19.39 -9.78 13.53
N LEU A 9 -18.28 -9.04 13.36
CA LEU A 9 -18.27 -7.58 13.34
C LEU A 9 -19.09 -7.02 12.18
N LEU A 10 -19.18 -7.76 11.06
CA LEU A 10 -20.04 -7.44 9.93
C LEU A 10 -21.53 -7.74 10.18
N GLY A 11 -21.88 -8.34 11.32
CA GLY A 11 -23.24 -8.78 11.60
C GLY A 11 -23.71 -9.93 10.71
N LEU A 12 -22.78 -10.66 10.10
CA LEU A 12 -23.05 -11.78 9.21
C LEU A 12 -23.01 -13.11 9.98
N ASP A 13 -23.81 -14.08 9.55
CA ASP A 13 -23.75 -15.43 10.09
C ASP A 13 -22.46 -16.11 9.62
N ALA A 14 -21.67 -16.60 10.59
CA ALA A 14 -20.47 -17.34 10.28
C ALA A 14 -20.82 -18.66 9.57
N PRO A 15 -20.29 -18.92 8.36
CA PRO A 15 -20.60 -20.15 7.64
C PRO A 15 -20.16 -21.39 8.43
N VAL A 16 -21.00 -22.42 8.43
CA VAL A 16 -20.68 -23.71 9.07
C VAL A 16 -19.76 -24.49 8.14
N ARG A 17 -18.57 -24.85 8.65
CA ARG A 17 -17.56 -25.57 7.88
C ARG A 17 -17.99 -27.01 7.63
N THR A 18 -17.94 -27.46 6.39
CA THR A 18 -17.97 -28.89 6.05
C THR A 18 -16.53 -29.41 6.01
N GLU A 19 -16.16 -30.22 7.01
CA GLU A 19 -14.89 -30.95 7.01
C GLU A 19 -14.84 -31.91 5.81
N GLY A 20 -13.83 -31.79 4.95
CA GLY A 20 -13.54 -32.78 3.91
C GLY A 20 -13.42 -32.29 2.46
N GLY A 21 -13.56 -30.99 2.19
CA GLY A 21 -13.31 -30.42 0.86
C GLY A 21 -11.83 -30.19 0.61
N GLY A 22 -11.04 -31.25 0.38
CA GLY A 22 -9.65 -31.14 -0.04
C GLY A 22 -9.55 -30.48 -1.42
N HIS A 23 -9.30 -29.18 -1.45
CA HIS A 23 -8.69 -28.52 -2.60
C HIS A 23 -7.26 -28.17 -2.17
N GLU A 24 -6.30 -28.09 -3.09
CA GLU A 24 -5.00 -27.51 -2.78
C GLU A 24 -5.24 -26.00 -2.66
N HIS A 25 -5.51 -25.50 -1.44
CA HIS A 25 -6.00 -24.14 -1.25
C HIS A 25 -4.84 -23.16 -1.44
N VAL A 26 -4.85 -22.41 -2.55
CA VAL A 26 -3.92 -21.30 -2.78
C VAL A 26 -4.39 -20.01 -2.11
N ILE A 27 -5.57 -20.02 -1.47
CA ILE A 27 -6.22 -18.83 -0.92
C ILE A 27 -6.15 -18.86 0.60
N PRO A 28 -5.82 -17.73 1.25
CA PRO A 28 -5.88 -17.61 2.71
C PRO A 28 -7.25 -17.98 3.27
N GLU A 29 -7.27 -18.77 4.34
CA GLU A 29 -8.49 -19.29 4.99
C GLU A 29 -9.47 -18.17 5.41
N ASP A 30 -8.92 -17.05 5.86
CA ASP A 30 -9.71 -15.91 6.31
C ASP A 30 -10.47 -15.22 5.16
N CYS A 31 -9.87 -15.19 3.97
CA CYS A 31 -10.52 -14.69 2.76
C CYS A 31 -11.65 -15.62 2.31
N GLU A 32 -11.46 -16.94 2.35
CA GLU A 32 -12.52 -17.88 2.00
C GLU A 32 -13.76 -17.71 2.89
N LEU A 33 -13.54 -17.60 4.20
CA LEU A 33 -14.64 -17.41 5.16
C LEU A 33 -15.36 -16.08 4.95
N LEU A 34 -14.61 -15.03 4.64
CA LEU A 34 -15.19 -13.74 4.29
C LEU A 34 -16.05 -13.87 3.02
N LEU A 35 -15.52 -14.42 1.93
CA LEU A 35 -16.23 -14.59 0.66
C LEU A 35 -17.47 -15.48 0.77
N GLN A 36 -17.48 -16.43 1.69
CA GLN A 36 -18.67 -17.23 1.99
C GLN A 36 -19.74 -16.43 2.75
N ALA A 37 -19.33 -15.56 3.66
CA ALA A 37 -20.22 -14.75 4.48
C ALA A 37 -20.81 -13.54 3.70
N VAL A 38 -20.06 -12.94 2.78
CA VAL A 38 -20.49 -11.71 2.08
C VAL A 38 -21.14 -12.02 0.72
N GLN A 39 -22.22 -11.29 0.38
CA GLN A 39 -22.76 -11.31 -0.99
C GLN A 39 -21.80 -10.63 -1.98
N LYS A 40 -21.89 -10.97 -3.26
CA LYS A 40 -21.16 -10.25 -4.33
C LYS A 40 -21.54 -8.78 -4.27
N GLY A 41 -20.56 -7.89 -4.23
CA GLY A 41 -20.87 -6.46 -4.18
C GLY A 41 -19.68 -5.58 -3.84
N VAL A 42 -20.00 -4.32 -3.59
CA VAL A 42 -19.08 -3.35 -3.03
C VAL A 42 -19.18 -3.41 -1.52
N ILE A 43 -18.05 -3.64 -0.89
CA ILE A 43 -17.86 -3.43 0.54
C ILE A 43 -17.43 -1.98 0.70
N ALA A 44 -18.30 -1.22 1.35
CA ALA A 44 -18.05 0.17 1.71
C ALA A 44 -17.67 1.10 0.58
N GLY A 45 -18.27 0.98 -0.60
CA GLY A 45 -17.97 1.88 -1.72
C GLY A 45 -16.48 1.96 -2.03
N SER A 46 -15.68 0.94 -1.67
CA SER A 46 -14.21 1.04 -1.60
C SER A 46 -13.51 -0.29 -1.79
N VAL A 47 -14.17 -1.44 -1.64
CA VAL A 47 -13.60 -2.76 -1.98
C VAL A 47 -14.62 -3.57 -2.78
N LEU A 48 -14.29 -3.95 -4.02
CA LEU A 48 -15.14 -4.78 -4.87
C LEU A 48 -14.70 -6.25 -4.77
N LEU A 49 -15.62 -7.12 -4.35
CA LEU A 49 -15.42 -8.58 -4.33
C LEU A 49 -16.24 -9.23 -5.45
N GLY A 50 -15.55 -9.75 -6.47
CA GLY A 50 -16.18 -10.45 -7.60
C GLY A 50 -16.37 -11.94 -7.33
N ARG A 51 -17.63 -12.41 -7.19
CA ARG A 51 -17.93 -13.84 -6.93
C ARG A 51 -17.86 -14.77 -8.15
N ALA A 52 -17.80 -14.23 -9.37
CA ALA A 52 -17.61 -15.06 -10.57
C ALA A 52 -16.23 -15.76 -10.58
N ALA A 53 -15.33 -15.31 -9.72
CA ALA A 53 -13.98 -15.77 -9.58
C ALA A 53 -13.79 -16.62 -8.32
N LEU A 54 -14.72 -17.48 -7.86
CA LEU A 54 -14.39 -18.61 -6.95
C LEU A 54 -15.50 -19.68 -6.81
N PRO A 55 -15.17 -20.98 -6.68
CA PRO A 55 -13.91 -21.51 -6.17
C PRO A 55 -12.85 -21.61 -7.26
N VAL A 56 -11.86 -20.71 -7.19
CA VAL A 56 -10.67 -20.73 -8.03
C VAL A 56 -9.91 -21.97 -7.61
N ARG A 57 -9.90 -22.95 -8.51
CA ARG A 57 -9.19 -24.22 -8.32
C ARG A 57 -7.69 -24.08 -8.55
N SER A 58 -7.25 -22.99 -9.18
CA SER A 58 -5.83 -22.66 -9.39
C SER A 58 -5.63 -21.14 -9.51
N LEU A 59 -4.54 -20.64 -8.93
CA LEU A 59 -4.15 -19.22 -8.96
C LEU A 59 -4.12 -18.62 -10.38
N GLU A 60 -3.82 -19.46 -11.38
CA GLU A 60 -3.85 -19.14 -12.81
C GLU A 60 -5.21 -18.60 -13.28
N HIS A 61 -6.31 -19.26 -12.91
CA HIS A 61 -7.66 -18.85 -13.32
C HIS A 61 -8.11 -17.55 -12.62
N PHE A 62 -7.61 -17.30 -11.41
CA PHE A 62 -7.83 -16.02 -10.72
C PHE A 62 -7.10 -14.88 -11.43
N THR A 63 -5.88 -15.13 -11.90
CA THR A 63 -5.07 -14.12 -12.61
C THR A 63 -5.56 -13.81 -14.02
N GLU A 64 -6.32 -14.68 -14.69
CA GLU A 64 -6.85 -14.45 -16.05
C GLU A 64 -7.69 -13.15 -16.14
N ASP A 65 -8.59 -12.91 -15.20
CA ASP A 65 -9.41 -11.68 -15.15
C ASP A 65 -8.60 -10.42 -14.80
N ALA A 66 -7.47 -10.60 -14.13
CA ALA A 66 -6.56 -9.52 -13.77
C ALA A 66 -5.46 -9.28 -14.81
N ALA A 67 -5.22 -10.23 -15.71
CA ALA A 67 -4.10 -10.23 -16.64
C ALA A 67 -4.02 -8.99 -17.54
N PRO A 68 -5.13 -8.49 -18.14
CA PRO A 68 -5.06 -7.26 -18.93
C PRO A 68 -4.57 -6.05 -18.12
N ARG A 69 -4.93 -5.98 -16.84
CA ARG A 69 -4.47 -4.90 -15.94
C ARG A 69 -3.03 -5.09 -15.51
N ILE A 70 -2.61 -6.34 -15.28
CA ILE A 70 -1.22 -6.66 -15.01
C ILE A 70 -0.35 -6.29 -16.22
N GLU A 71 -0.81 -6.56 -17.44
CA GLU A 71 -0.14 -6.15 -18.67
C GLU A 71 -0.09 -4.63 -18.82
N ASP A 72 -1.20 -3.92 -18.60
CA ASP A 72 -1.26 -2.45 -18.62
C ASP A 72 -0.30 -1.83 -17.58
N MET A 73 -0.21 -2.45 -16.40
CA MET A 73 0.71 -2.07 -15.34
C MET A 73 2.16 -2.28 -15.75
N GLU A 74 2.52 -3.47 -16.20
CA GLU A 74 3.87 -3.76 -16.67
C GLU A 74 4.27 -2.82 -17.81
N ALA A 75 3.35 -2.51 -18.72
CA ALA A 75 3.56 -1.52 -19.78
C ALA A 75 3.81 -0.12 -19.20
N SER A 76 2.99 0.33 -18.25
CA SER A 76 3.13 1.65 -17.61
C SER A 76 4.46 1.79 -16.87
N LEU A 77 4.84 0.78 -16.09
CA LEU A 77 6.12 0.74 -15.39
C LEU A 77 7.31 0.72 -16.36
N ARG A 78 7.24 -0.10 -17.44
CA ARG A 78 8.25 -0.11 -18.51
C ARG A 78 8.41 1.25 -19.17
N THR A 79 7.32 1.97 -19.46
CA THR A 79 7.42 3.32 -20.06
C THR A 79 8.09 4.35 -19.15
N ARG A 80 8.12 4.08 -17.84
CA ARG A 80 8.73 4.95 -16.83
C ARG A 80 10.08 4.43 -16.35
N GLU A 81 10.60 3.36 -16.95
CA GLU A 81 11.85 2.70 -16.51
C GLU A 81 11.82 2.34 -15.02
N GLN A 82 10.65 1.96 -14.49
CA GLN A 82 10.47 1.54 -13.12
C GLN A 82 10.39 0.02 -13.04
N GLU A 83 11.15 -0.57 -12.13
CA GLU A 83 11.04 -1.99 -11.80
C GLU A 83 9.89 -2.25 -10.84
N LEU A 84 9.29 -3.45 -10.95
CA LEU A 84 8.28 -3.90 -10.02
C LEU A 84 8.94 -4.21 -8.66
N PRO A 85 8.36 -3.73 -7.54
CA PRO A 85 8.91 -4.04 -6.21
C PRO A 85 8.87 -5.53 -5.89
N LEU A 86 7.86 -6.23 -6.40
CA LEU A 86 7.66 -7.67 -6.34
C LEU A 86 7.06 -8.13 -7.68
N PRO A 87 7.41 -9.33 -8.18
CA PRO A 87 6.85 -9.81 -9.42
C PRO A 87 5.36 -10.14 -9.25
N PHE A 88 4.64 -10.37 -10.35
CA PHE A 88 3.32 -10.99 -10.29
C PHE A 88 3.42 -12.51 -10.35
N PHE A 89 2.48 -13.20 -9.71
CA PHE A 89 2.24 -14.62 -9.98
C PHE A 89 2.03 -14.83 -11.50
N PRO A 90 2.55 -15.91 -12.13
CA PRO A 90 3.11 -17.15 -11.56
C PRO A 90 4.56 -17.13 -11.11
N ASN A 91 5.25 -15.98 -11.14
CA ASN A 91 6.63 -15.93 -10.67
C ASN A 91 6.68 -16.26 -9.16
N PRO A 92 7.69 -17.02 -8.68
CA PRO A 92 7.84 -17.34 -7.27
C PRO A 92 7.88 -16.08 -6.39
N GLY A 93 7.11 -16.07 -5.28
CA GLY A 93 6.95 -14.89 -4.42
C GLY A 93 6.16 -13.74 -5.06
N GLY A 94 5.45 -14.01 -6.15
CA GLY A 94 4.73 -13.00 -6.91
C GLY A 94 3.40 -12.61 -6.26
N MET A 95 3.05 -11.33 -6.34
CA MET A 95 1.80 -10.83 -5.82
C MET A 95 0.61 -11.37 -6.59
N VAL A 96 -0.49 -11.61 -5.87
CA VAL A 96 -1.73 -12.16 -6.42
C VAL A 96 -2.86 -11.16 -6.17
N PRO A 97 -3.53 -10.62 -7.19
CA PRO A 97 -4.68 -9.76 -6.95
C PRO A 97 -5.76 -10.51 -6.15
N TRP A 98 -6.63 -9.83 -5.43
CA TRP A 98 -7.77 -10.46 -4.76
C TRP A 98 -9.00 -9.56 -4.70
N GLY A 99 -8.83 -8.26 -4.93
CA GLY A 99 -9.93 -7.30 -4.92
C GLY A 99 -9.56 -6.01 -5.65
N ARG A 100 -10.50 -5.06 -5.68
CA ARG A 100 -10.29 -3.74 -6.26
C ARG A 100 -10.82 -2.65 -5.36
N THR A 101 -10.30 -1.45 -5.49
CA THR A 101 -10.91 -0.28 -4.87
C THR A 101 -11.93 0.40 -5.77
N ALA A 102 -12.81 1.22 -5.20
CA ALA A 102 -13.77 2.01 -5.99
C ALA A 102 -13.12 3.10 -6.86
N ARG A 103 -11.82 3.36 -6.66
CA ARG A 103 -11.02 4.27 -7.49
C ARG A 103 -10.10 3.51 -8.44
N ASP A 104 -10.50 2.30 -8.82
CA ASP A 104 -9.76 1.38 -9.69
C ASP A 104 -8.38 0.93 -9.16
N GLY A 105 -8.09 1.12 -7.87
CA GLY A 105 -6.92 0.51 -7.23
C GLY A 105 -7.02 -1.02 -7.21
N VAL A 106 -5.89 -1.69 -7.07
CA VAL A 106 -5.78 -3.15 -7.05
C VAL A 106 -5.34 -3.59 -5.66
N LEU A 107 -6.08 -4.55 -5.09
CA LEU A 107 -5.71 -5.21 -3.85
C LEU A 107 -5.04 -6.52 -4.19
N LEU A 108 -3.87 -6.75 -3.60
CA LEU A 108 -3.04 -7.92 -3.84
C LEU A 108 -2.62 -8.58 -2.54
N TRP A 109 -2.30 -9.87 -2.61
CA TRP A 109 -1.61 -10.61 -1.58
C TRP A 109 -0.12 -10.58 -1.87
N ASP A 110 0.69 -10.28 -0.86
CA ASP A 110 2.11 -10.62 -0.87
C ASP A 110 2.27 -12.10 -0.53
N THR A 111 2.78 -12.87 -1.50
CA THR A 111 2.97 -14.33 -1.38
C THR A 111 4.40 -14.74 -1.07
N THR A 112 5.23 -13.80 -0.61
CA THR A 112 6.62 -14.07 -0.23
C THR A 112 6.73 -15.13 0.87
N ASP A 113 5.76 -15.17 1.80
CA ASP A 113 5.65 -16.25 2.79
C ASP A 113 5.00 -17.50 2.16
N GLN A 114 5.55 -18.68 2.45
CA GLN A 114 5.00 -19.97 1.96
C GLN A 114 3.68 -20.34 2.62
N ASN A 115 3.43 -19.83 3.83
CA ASN A 115 2.20 -20.05 4.56
C ASN A 115 1.18 -18.99 4.18
N THR A 116 0.09 -19.40 3.52
CA THR A 116 -1.00 -18.51 3.09
C THR A 116 -1.66 -17.75 4.25
N ALA A 117 -1.60 -18.28 5.47
CA ALA A 117 -2.11 -17.59 6.66
C ALA A 117 -1.30 -16.33 7.04
N ASN A 118 -0.07 -16.21 6.53
CA ASN A 118 0.83 -15.08 6.75
C ASN A 118 0.80 -14.08 5.58
N TRP A 119 0.03 -14.34 4.53
CA TRP A 119 -0.06 -13.43 3.39
C TRP A 119 -0.67 -12.10 3.81
N THR A 120 0.00 -11.03 3.40
CA THR A 120 -0.37 -9.66 3.75
C THR A 120 -0.96 -8.94 2.53
N THR A 121 -1.57 -7.79 2.75
CA THR A 121 -2.26 -7.03 1.71
C THR A 121 -1.35 -5.96 1.16
N VAL A 122 -1.16 -5.97 -0.16
CA VAL A 122 -0.57 -4.84 -0.90
C VAL A 122 -1.71 -4.11 -1.60
N LEU A 123 -1.74 -2.79 -1.47
CA LEU A 123 -2.70 -1.95 -2.18
C LEU A 123 -1.95 -1.06 -3.15
N ALA A 124 -2.23 -1.22 -4.44
CA ALA A 124 -1.70 -0.36 -5.48
C ALA A 124 -2.78 0.59 -6.02
N GLU A 125 -2.41 1.84 -6.28
CA GLU A 125 -3.27 2.74 -7.04
C GLU A 125 -3.32 2.35 -8.52
N ARG A 126 -4.27 2.95 -9.26
CA ARG A 126 -4.52 2.67 -10.68
C ARG A 126 -3.28 2.75 -11.58
N ASP A 127 -2.41 3.74 -11.35
CA ASP A 127 -1.23 3.99 -12.19
C ASP A 127 0.05 3.40 -11.60
N PHE A 128 -0.06 2.68 -10.48
CA PHE A 128 1.02 1.97 -9.79
C PHE A 128 2.23 2.85 -9.45
N GLN A 129 2.04 4.16 -9.26
CA GLN A 129 3.09 4.99 -8.67
C GLN A 129 3.06 4.86 -7.15
N VAL A 130 1.89 4.63 -6.55
CA VAL A 130 1.76 4.42 -5.11
C VAL A 130 1.28 3.00 -4.77
N TRP A 131 2.02 2.38 -3.86
CA TRP A 131 1.77 1.06 -3.30
C TRP A 131 1.87 1.16 -1.78
N LEU A 132 0.96 0.51 -1.08
CA LEU A 132 0.97 0.43 0.37
C LEU A 132 1.22 -1.03 0.76
N ASP A 133 2.29 -1.26 1.50
CA ASP A 133 2.60 -2.57 2.08
C ASP A 133 1.92 -2.63 3.46
N LEU A 134 0.79 -3.35 3.55
CA LEU A 134 -0.03 -3.40 4.75
C LEU A 134 0.13 -4.78 5.40
N PRO A 135 0.54 -4.88 6.67
CA PRO A 135 0.75 -6.17 7.34
C PRO A 135 -0.57 -6.82 7.79
N PHE A 136 -1.63 -6.60 7.02
CA PHE A 136 -2.97 -7.09 7.28
C PHE A 136 -3.27 -8.22 6.33
N SER A 137 -3.91 -9.27 6.85
CA SER A 137 -4.61 -10.20 5.98
C SER A 137 -5.78 -9.48 5.27
N ALA A 138 -6.34 -10.10 4.23
CA ALA A 138 -7.45 -9.49 3.48
C ALA A 138 -8.67 -9.21 4.38
N SER A 139 -8.97 -10.09 5.32
CA SER A 139 -10.11 -9.92 6.24
C SER A 139 -9.87 -8.79 7.26
N GLU A 140 -8.66 -8.66 7.81
CA GLU A 140 -8.31 -7.53 8.67
C GLU A 140 -8.37 -6.21 7.90
N PHE A 141 -7.84 -6.19 6.69
CA PHE A 141 -7.89 -5.02 5.82
C PHE A 141 -9.33 -4.56 5.57
N ILE A 142 -10.23 -5.48 5.21
CA ILE A 142 -11.65 -5.17 4.99
C ILE A 142 -12.32 -4.65 6.27
N THR A 143 -12.01 -5.26 7.41
CA THR A 143 -12.52 -4.81 8.72
C THR A 143 -12.10 -3.37 9.01
N ARG A 144 -10.82 -3.04 8.81
CA ARG A 144 -10.30 -1.69 9.01
C ARG A 144 -10.91 -0.70 8.03
N ALA A 145 -11.07 -1.08 6.76
CA ALA A 145 -11.70 -0.25 5.75
C ALA A 145 -13.16 0.11 6.14
N LEU A 146 -13.87 -0.82 6.79
CA LEU A 146 -15.24 -0.62 7.26
C LEU A 146 -15.32 0.20 8.55
N LEU A 147 -14.49 -0.12 9.54
CA LEU A 147 -14.49 0.56 10.84
C LEU A 147 -13.92 1.98 10.78
N GLY A 148 -13.01 2.24 9.82
CA GLY A 148 -12.38 3.55 9.65
C GLY A 148 -13.31 4.62 9.06
N ARG A 149 -14.56 4.30 8.73
CA ARG A 149 -15.49 5.25 8.11
C ARG A 149 -16.17 6.13 9.16
N PRO A 150 -16.21 7.46 8.95
CA PRO A 150 -16.95 8.35 9.84
C PRO A 150 -18.47 8.10 9.74
N GLU A 151 -18.96 7.56 8.62
CA GLU A 151 -20.37 7.21 8.45
C GLU A 151 -20.76 5.86 9.09
N GLY A 152 -19.80 5.11 9.66
CA GLY A 152 -20.00 3.76 10.19
C GLY A 152 -19.98 2.68 9.10
N VAL A 153 -20.45 1.47 9.44
CA VAL A 153 -20.52 0.33 8.50
C VAL A 153 -21.62 0.60 7.46
N PRO A 154 -21.27 0.82 6.18
CA PRO A 154 -22.26 1.08 5.13
C PRO A 154 -23.00 -0.20 4.75
N ALA A 155 -24.15 -0.04 4.09
CA ALA A 155 -24.85 -1.16 3.47
C ALA A 155 -23.96 -1.81 2.40
N PHE A 156 -24.09 -3.14 2.23
CA PHE A 156 -23.50 -3.82 1.08
C PHE A 156 -24.21 -3.38 -0.19
N GLU A 157 -23.46 -2.85 -1.15
CA GLU A 157 -23.99 -2.29 -2.40
C GLU A 157 -23.87 -3.34 -3.51
N THR A 158 -24.79 -3.32 -4.48
CA THR A 158 -24.70 -4.24 -5.61
C THR A 158 -23.67 -3.77 -6.64
N TYR A 159 -23.22 -4.70 -7.48
CA TYR A 159 -22.31 -4.36 -8.58
C TYR A 159 -22.96 -3.41 -9.60
N GLU A 160 -24.28 -3.51 -9.80
CA GLU A 160 -25.01 -2.60 -10.70
C GLU A 160 -25.03 -1.15 -10.17
N GLU A 161 -25.16 -0.96 -8.85
CA GLU A 161 -25.13 0.36 -8.23
C GLU A 161 -23.78 1.05 -8.46
N TYR A 162 -22.67 0.31 -8.34
CA TYR A 162 -21.33 0.79 -8.69
C TYR A 162 -21.21 1.19 -10.18
N GLU A 163 -21.53 0.26 -11.10
CA GLU A 163 -21.40 0.49 -12.55
C GLU A 163 -22.27 1.66 -13.05
N SER A 164 -23.39 1.93 -12.37
CA SER A 164 -24.27 3.05 -12.71
C SER A 164 -23.69 4.43 -12.39
N ASN A 165 -22.52 4.51 -11.72
CA ASN A 165 -21.91 5.75 -11.23
C ASN A 165 -22.86 6.62 -10.38
N THR A 166 -23.90 6.01 -9.79
CA THR A 166 -24.83 6.72 -8.88
C THR A 166 -24.20 6.99 -7.51
N PHE A 167 -22.95 6.56 -7.31
CA PHE A 167 -22.12 6.86 -6.16
C PHE A 167 -21.48 8.26 -6.28
N TRP A 168 -22.22 9.27 -5.84
CA TRP A 168 -21.82 10.68 -5.98
C TRP A 168 -20.52 11.05 -5.22
N ASN A 169 -20.19 10.35 -4.12
CA ASN A 169 -19.03 10.71 -3.28
C ASN A 169 -17.67 10.36 -3.91
N VAL A 170 -17.51 9.21 -4.59
CA VAL A 170 -16.23 8.87 -5.26
C VAL A 170 -15.97 9.81 -6.43
N ALA A 171 -16.99 10.13 -7.23
CA ALA A 171 -16.83 11.02 -8.36
C ALA A 171 -16.49 12.46 -7.94
N ASP A 172 -17.09 12.95 -6.85
CA ASP A 172 -16.78 14.27 -6.27
C ASP A 172 -15.37 14.28 -5.67
N ASP A 173 -14.98 13.26 -4.90
CA ASP A 173 -13.61 13.12 -4.38
C ASP A 173 -12.56 13.05 -5.49
N MET A 174 -12.82 12.29 -6.55
CA MET A 174 -11.94 12.19 -7.71
C MET A 174 -11.80 13.55 -8.41
N ARG A 175 -12.90 14.30 -8.56
CA ARG A 175 -12.86 15.67 -9.11
C ARG A 175 -12.07 16.62 -8.21
N GLN A 176 -12.23 16.53 -6.89
CA GLN A 176 -11.44 17.33 -5.94
C GLN A 176 -9.96 16.97 -5.99
N THR A 177 -9.63 15.69 -6.02
CA THR A 177 -8.26 15.18 -6.17
C THR A 177 -7.63 15.70 -7.46
N ALA A 178 -8.31 15.54 -8.59
CA ALA A 178 -7.84 16.02 -9.89
C ALA A 178 -7.65 17.55 -9.90
N THR A 179 -8.57 18.31 -9.30
CA THR A 179 -8.48 19.78 -9.19
C THR A 179 -7.26 20.19 -8.36
N THR A 180 -7.00 19.48 -7.27
CA THR A 180 -5.86 19.75 -6.39
C THR A 180 -4.54 19.44 -7.11
N LEU A 181 -4.42 18.27 -7.75
CA LEU A 181 -3.23 17.88 -8.51
C LEU A 181 -2.99 18.75 -9.76
N ALA A 182 -4.03 19.35 -10.33
CA ALA A 182 -3.91 20.29 -11.43
C ALA A 182 -3.31 21.65 -11.02
N ASN A 183 -3.19 21.95 -9.72
CA ASN A 183 -2.60 23.19 -9.24
C ASN A 183 -1.08 23.20 -9.48
N PRO A 184 -0.53 24.08 -10.33
CA PRO A 184 0.91 24.12 -10.61
C PRO A 184 1.74 24.54 -9.39
N HIS A 185 1.12 25.20 -8.41
CA HIS A 185 1.76 25.71 -7.20
C HIS A 185 1.58 24.80 -5.97
N ILE A 186 1.03 23.59 -6.14
CA ILE A 186 0.89 22.63 -5.05
C ILE A 186 2.24 22.37 -4.37
N GLY A 187 2.25 22.30 -3.04
CA GLY A 187 3.45 21.96 -2.27
C GLY A 187 3.85 20.50 -2.45
N ALA A 188 5.12 20.15 -2.20
CA ALA A 188 5.58 18.75 -2.36
C ALA A 188 4.84 17.79 -1.43
N VAL A 189 4.69 18.15 -0.15
CA VAL A 189 3.96 17.37 0.85
C VAL A 189 2.48 17.24 0.46
N GLU A 190 1.86 18.35 0.07
CA GLU A 190 0.43 18.37 -0.31
C GLU A 190 0.15 17.51 -1.55
N GLU A 191 1.03 17.53 -2.55
CA GLU A 191 0.94 16.69 -3.74
C GLU A 191 1.05 15.21 -3.37
N ILE A 192 2.05 14.83 -2.57
CA ILE A 192 2.22 13.44 -2.11
C ILE A 192 1.00 12.98 -1.32
N LEU A 193 0.54 13.77 -0.34
CA LEU A 193 -0.63 13.42 0.46
C LEU A 193 -1.89 13.32 -0.41
N THR A 194 -2.04 14.17 -1.42
CA THR A 194 -3.18 14.09 -2.34
C THR A 194 -3.16 12.79 -3.12
N VAL A 195 -1.99 12.35 -3.60
CA VAL A 195 -1.83 11.05 -4.29
C VAL A 195 -2.07 9.89 -3.32
N VAL A 196 -1.46 9.89 -2.13
CA VAL A 196 -1.66 8.82 -1.12
C VAL A 196 -3.13 8.72 -0.69
N ARG A 197 -3.81 9.85 -0.45
CA ARG A 197 -5.25 9.88 -0.15
C ARG A 197 -6.10 9.48 -1.36
N SER A 198 -5.57 9.61 -2.57
CA SER A 198 -6.28 9.17 -3.77
C SER A 198 -6.49 7.66 -3.79
N VAL A 199 -5.62 6.89 -3.12
CA VAL A 199 -5.75 5.43 -2.92
C VAL A 199 -7.05 5.09 -2.16
N GLY A 200 -7.51 5.98 -1.27
CA GLY A 200 -8.92 6.06 -0.88
C GLY A 200 -9.41 5.07 0.17
N ILE A 201 -8.58 4.71 1.17
CA ILE A 201 -9.00 3.74 2.21
C ILE A 201 -8.90 4.34 3.63
N PRO A 202 -10.03 4.66 4.27
CA PRO A 202 -10.07 5.37 5.55
C PRO A 202 -9.25 4.72 6.69
N GLY A 203 -9.32 3.39 6.83
CA GLY A 203 -8.65 2.68 7.93
C GLY A 203 -7.12 2.62 7.83
N VAL A 204 -6.53 2.92 6.67
CA VAL A 204 -5.08 2.90 6.47
C VAL A 204 -4.40 4.08 7.16
N ARG A 205 -5.03 5.25 7.14
CA ARG A 205 -4.49 6.45 7.77
C ARG A 205 -4.36 6.28 9.28
N GLN A 206 -5.41 5.77 9.93
CA GLN A 206 -5.37 5.51 11.37
C GLN A 206 -4.20 4.57 11.72
N TYR A 207 -3.98 3.54 10.91
CA TYR A 207 -2.85 2.64 11.11
C TYR A 207 -1.49 3.33 10.95
N ALA A 208 -1.34 4.17 9.93
CA ALA A 208 -0.11 4.93 9.71
C ALA A 208 0.18 5.89 10.88
N GLU A 209 -0.84 6.57 11.41
CA GLU A 209 -0.74 7.41 12.62
C GLU A 209 -0.31 6.58 13.84
N GLU A 210 -0.95 5.43 14.09
CA GLU A 210 -0.60 4.52 15.20
C GLU A 210 0.85 4.01 15.11
N LEU A 211 1.32 3.68 13.90
CA LEU A 211 2.71 3.26 13.67
C LEU A 211 3.70 4.38 13.97
N LEU A 212 3.43 5.58 13.44
CA LEU A 212 4.32 6.71 13.60
C LEU A 212 4.41 7.13 15.08
N ASP A 213 3.27 7.21 15.77
CA ASP A 213 3.21 7.59 17.17
C ASP A 213 4.00 6.59 18.04
N ARG A 214 3.93 5.29 17.74
CA ARG A 214 4.76 4.29 18.43
C ARG A 214 6.24 4.52 18.17
N ALA A 215 6.63 4.70 16.91
CA ALA A 215 8.03 4.82 16.53
C ALA A 215 8.70 6.08 17.09
N VAL A 216 8.01 7.23 17.06
CA VAL A 216 8.51 8.51 17.60
C VAL A 216 8.68 8.43 19.12
N ASN A 217 7.79 7.73 19.82
CA ASN A 217 7.92 7.56 21.27
C ASN A 217 9.01 6.58 21.69
N GLU A 218 9.35 5.60 20.85
CA GLU A 218 10.24 4.48 21.23
C GLU A 218 11.68 4.58 20.71
N SER A 219 11.92 5.21 19.56
CA SER A 219 13.19 5.01 18.82
C SER A 219 13.86 6.26 18.26
N PHE A 220 13.12 7.34 17.98
CA PHE A 220 13.65 8.50 17.28
C PHE A 220 13.26 9.82 17.95
N ASP A 221 14.24 10.52 18.54
CA ASP A 221 14.00 11.76 19.28
C ASP A 221 13.57 12.92 18.36
N VAL A 222 14.06 12.96 17.11
CA VAL A 222 13.73 14.02 16.14
C VAL A 222 13.82 13.53 14.69
N LEU A 223 12.77 13.77 13.90
CA LEU A 223 12.69 13.46 12.46
C LEU A 223 12.24 14.70 11.67
N PRO A 224 12.56 14.81 10.36
CA PRO A 224 12.11 15.93 9.53
C PRO A 224 10.57 16.05 9.46
N GLU A 225 10.06 17.28 9.50
CA GLU A 225 8.61 17.56 9.55
C GLU A 225 7.86 17.10 8.28
N ASP A 226 8.50 17.22 7.11
CA ASP A 226 7.93 16.78 5.85
C ASP A 226 7.76 15.25 5.81
N TYR A 227 8.73 14.51 6.34
CA TYR A 227 8.63 13.07 6.53
C TYR A 227 7.52 12.70 7.51
N LEU A 228 7.50 13.29 8.70
CA LEU A 228 6.46 13.02 9.71
C LEU A 228 5.06 13.26 9.13
N THR A 229 4.89 14.33 8.37
CA THR A 229 3.61 14.68 7.76
C THR A 229 3.16 13.66 6.72
N VAL A 230 4.07 13.16 5.89
CA VAL A 230 3.75 12.10 4.91
C VAL A 230 3.48 10.77 5.61
N MET A 231 4.33 10.36 6.56
CA MET A 231 4.22 9.05 7.23
C MET A 231 3.01 8.94 8.16
N ARG A 232 2.37 10.06 8.56
CA ARG A 232 1.06 10.03 9.22
C ARG A 232 -0.04 9.46 8.34
N GLU A 233 0.10 9.52 7.01
CA GLU A 233 -0.90 8.99 6.08
C GLU A 233 -0.40 7.81 5.25
N PHE A 234 0.90 7.54 5.32
CA PHE A 234 1.57 6.52 4.53
C PHE A 234 2.31 5.56 5.46
N PRO A 235 1.83 4.31 5.66
CA PRO A 235 2.41 3.38 6.61
C PRO A 235 3.75 2.76 6.15
N GLY A 236 4.14 2.96 4.89
CA GLY A 236 5.22 2.24 4.22
C GLY A 236 4.73 1.64 2.90
N GLY A 237 5.67 1.37 1.98
CA GLY A 237 5.36 0.82 0.66
C GLY A 237 6.22 1.47 -0.42
N VAL A 238 5.62 1.81 -1.55
CA VAL A 238 6.33 2.39 -2.71
C VAL A 238 5.68 3.69 -3.16
N ILE A 239 6.50 4.70 -3.44
CA ILE A 239 6.09 5.95 -4.07
C ILE A 239 7.04 6.23 -5.23
N ALA A 240 6.51 6.20 -6.46
CA ALA A 240 7.22 6.43 -7.71
C ALA A 240 8.53 5.62 -7.83
N GLY A 241 8.44 4.31 -7.56
CA GLY A 241 9.59 3.39 -7.59
C GLY A 241 10.57 3.52 -6.42
N VAL A 242 10.29 4.40 -5.44
CA VAL A 242 11.06 4.48 -4.19
C VAL A 242 10.36 3.63 -3.15
N ARG A 243 11.02 2.57 -2.67
CA ARG A 243 10.54 1.77 -1.54
C ARG A 243 10.79 2.56 -0.26
N VAL A 244 9.74 3.08 0.34
CA VAL A 244 9.77 3.82 1.61
C VAL A 244 9.44 2.85 2.73
N PHE A 245 10.35 2.72 3.68
CA PHE A 245 10.21 1.76 4.77
C PHE A 245 9.16 2.22 5.79
N PRO A 246 8.42 1.29 6.39
CA PRO A 246 7.62 1.60 7.57
C PRO A 246 8.51 2.14 8.70
N VAL A 247 7.95 3.06 9.49
CA VAL A 247 8.69 3.72 10.59
C VAL A 247 9.01 2.73 11.71
N ALA A 248 8.11 1.77 11.94
CA ALA A 248 8.29 0.67 12.87
C ALA A 248 7.65 -0.60 12.29
N GLY A 249 8.18 -1.76 12.69
CA GLY A 249 7.72 -3.05 12.20
C GLY A 249 8.63 -4.18 12.66
N ASP A 250 8.28 -5.41 12.26
CA ASP A 250 9.13 -6.56 12.50
C ASP A 250 10.30 -6.55 11.51
N THR A 251 11.50 -6.29 12.04
CA THR A 251 12.75 -6.24 11.27
C THR A 251 13.09 -7.56 10.55
N ALA A 252 12.46 -8.68 10.94
CA ALA A 252 12.71 -9.97 10.31
C ALA A 252 12.02 -10.12 8.94
N ALA A 253 10.90 -9.43 8.71
CA ALA A 253 10.08 -9.58 7.51
C ALA A 253 10.29 -8.45 6.50
N SER A 254 10.61 -7.24 6.95
CA SER A 254 10.84 -6.09 6.07
C SER A 254 11.77 -5.06 6.71
N PRO A 255 12.57 -4.33 5.89
CA PRO A 255 13.38 -3.25 6.40
C PRO A 255 12.47 -2.13 6.97
N VAL A 256 12.88 -1.60 8.12
CA VAL A 256 12.25 -0.46 8.80
C VAL A 256 13.21 0.72 8.78
N LEU A 257 12.72 1.92 9.12
CA LEU A 257 13.56 3.09 9.39
C LEU A 257 14.70 2.74 10.37
N ARG A 258 15.96 2.94 9.97
CA ARG A 258 17.12 2.51 10.77
C ARG A 258 18.41 3.30 10.49
N TRP A 259 19.28 3.36 11.48
CA TRP A 259 20.65 3.83 11.32
C TRP A 259 21.51 2.75 10.65
N LEU A 260 22.30 3.12 9.63
CA LEU A 260 23.20 2.17 8.95
C LEU A 260 24.55 2.00 9.64
N ASP A 261 24.94 2.96 10.47
CA ASP A 261 26.20 2.98 11.19
C ASP A 261 25.98 3.31 12.68
N GLU A 262 26.95 2.92 13.51
CA GLU A 262 26.93 3.21 14.96
C GLU A 262 27.09 4.70 15.23
N ASP A 263 27.74 5.44 14.32
CA ASP A 263 28.00 6.87 14.41
C ASP A 263 26.75 7.73 14.14
N ARG A 264 25.63 7.08 13.75
CA ARG A 264 24.35 7.69 13.40
C ARG A 264 24.49 8.83 12.38
N LEU A 265 25.30 8.63 11.35
CA LEU A 265 25.53 9.60 10.27
C LEU A 265 24.54 9.44 9.12
N PHE A 266 24.00 8.24 8.95
CA PHE A 266 23.03 7.92 7.91
C PHE A 266 21.80 7.22 8.48
N LEU A 267 20.65 7.89 8.36
CA LEU A 267 19.34 7.34 8.72
C LEU A 267 18.63 6.86 7.45
N GLN A 268 18.61 5.56 7.21
CA GLN A 268 17.96 4.95 6.06
C GLN A 268 16.45 4.88 6.28
N TRP A 269 15.70 5.55 5.41
CA TRP A 269 14.23 5.51 5.39
C TRP A 269 13.68 4.76 4.18
N GLY A 270 14.52 4.37 3.22
CA GLY A 270 14.06 3.67 2.04
C GLY A 270 15.15 3.10 1.14
N GLU A 271 14.73 2.70 -0.05
CA GLU A 271 15.55 2.13 -1.10
C GLU A 271 15.05 2.55 -2.48
N VAL A 272 15.99 2.71 -3.41
CA VAL A 272 15.70 2.96 -4.82
C VAL A 272 16.67 2.16 -5.67
N GLU A 273 16.18 1.29 -6.55
CA GLU A 273 17.03 0.50 -7.47
C GLU A 273 18.21 -0.21 -6.74
N GLY A 274 17.95 -0.82 -5.58
CA GLY A 274 18.99 -1.46 -4.76
C GLY A 274 19.83 -0.51 -3.91
N ARG A 275 19.70 0.81 -4.07
CA ARG A 275 20.47 1.83 -3.35
C ARG A 275 19.77 2.23 -2.06
N ALA A 276 20.49 2.13 -0.95
CA ALA A 276 19.98 2.62 0.33
C ALA A 276 19.77 4.13 0.26
N THR A 277 18.56 4.60 0.55
CA THR A 277 18.18 6.01 0.51
C THR A 277 17.83 6.48 1.91
N GLY A 278 18.40 7.61 2.31
CA GLY A 278 18.36 8.07 3.69
C GLY A 278 18.67 9.54 3.82
N TRP A 279 18.79 9.98 5.07
CA TRP A 279 19.28 11.31 5.40
C TRP A 279 20.73 11.25 5.87
N LEU A 280 21.53 12.24 5.45
CA LEU A 280 22.75 12.60 6.16
C LEU A 280 22.39 13.51 7.33
N THR A 281 22.76 13.06 8.52
CA THR A 281 22.43 13.70 9.81
C THR A 281 23.62 14.49 10.38
N THR A 282 24.64 14.73 9.54
CA THR A 282 25.85 15.48 9.88
C THR A 282 25.57 16.95 10.22
N LYS A 283 24.42 17.49 9.78
CA LYS A 283 23.95 18.85 10.07
C LYS A 283 22.95 18.79 11.21
N GLY A 284 23.10 19.70 12.18
CA GLY A 284 22.45 19.64 13.50
C GLY A 284 20.96 19.27 13.50
N ALA A 285 20.08 20.21 13.13
CA ALA A 285 18.64 20.01 13.27
C ALA A 285 18.05 19.21 12.07
N PRO A 286 16.99 18.39 12.25
CA PRO A 286 16.50 17.52 11.18
C PRO A 286 16.04 18.21 9.91
N GLN A 287 15.60 19.47 9.98
CA GLN A 287 15.26 20.27 8.80
C GLN A 287 16.47 20.55 7.89
N ASP A 288 17.69 20.41 8.42
CA ASP A 288 18.94 20.61 7.68
C ASP A 288 19.47 19.30 7.10
N TRP A 289 18.84 18.17 7.43
CA TRP A 289 19.20 16.88 6.86
C TRP A 289 18.87 16.85 5.37
N ARG A 290 19.75 16.21 4.59
CA ARG A 290 19.63 16.11 3.13
C ARG A 290 19.60 14.69 2.67
N ILE A 291 18.88 14.45 1.58
CA ILE A 291 18.78 13.12 1.01
C ILE A 291 20.15 12.68 0.54
N ALA A 292 20.49 11.43 0.84
CA ALA A 292 21.63 10.76 0.25
C ALA A 292 21.28 9.33 -0.13
N CYS A 293 21.94 8.86 -1.19
CA CYS A 293 21.85 7.49 -1.68
C CYS A 293 23.23 6.82 -1.54
N ILE A 294 23.24 5.59 -1.04
CA ILE A 294 24.43 4.74 -0.95
C ILE A 294 24.28 3.62 -1.97
N GLU A 295 25.30 3.43 -2.80
CA GLU A 295 25.34 2.34 -3.79
C GLU A 295 25.21 0.96 -3.11
N PRO A 296 24.70 -0.08 -3.80
CA PRO A 296 24.43 -1.38 -3.18
C PRO A 296 25.70 -2.05 -2.60
N ASN A 297 26.87 -1.69 -3.14
CA ASN A 297 28.16 -2.17 -2.69
C ASN A 297 28.78 -1.32 -1.55
N GLY A 298 28.07 -0.30 -1.06
CA GLY A 298 28.52 0.61 0.00
C GLY A 298 29.65 1.57 -0.39
N SER A 299 30.08 1.58 -1.66
CA SER A 299 31.33 2.24 -2.07
C SER A 299 31.20 3.73 -2.35
N ALA A 300 29.98 4.21 -2.64
CA ALA A 300 29.75 5.59 -3.00
C ALA A 300 28.49 6.12 -2.33
N LEU A 301 28.60 7.36 -1.86
CA LEU A 301 27.54 8.11 -1.22
C LEU A 301 27.32 9.39 -2.02
N THR A 302 26.10 9.55 -2.55
CA THR A 302 25.69 10.72 -3.32
C THR A 302 24.73 11.56 -2.49
N CYS A 303 25.08 12.81 -2.19
CA CYS A 303 24.21 13.74 -1.47
C CYS A 303 23.44 14.65 -2.43
N LEU A 304 22.14 14.79 -2.18
CA LEU A 304 21.22 15.66 -2.90
C LEU A 304 20.93 16.89 -2.03
N GLU A 305 21.86 17.84 -2.02
CA GLU A 305 21.89 18.99 -1.09
C GLU A 305 20.65 19.90 -1.16
N ASP A 306 19.93 19.90 -2.29
CA ASP A 306 18.74 20.73 -2.51
C ASP A 306 17.42 19.97 -2.29
N GLN A 307 17.48 18.71 -1.84
CA GLN A 307 16.30 17.87 -1.71
C GLN A 307 16.03 17.46 -0.25
N THR A 308 14.81 17.75 0.16
CA THR A 308 14.11 17.16 1.31
C THR A 308 13.45 15.83 0.90
N PHE A 309 12.90 15.09 1.88
CA PHE A 309 12.19 13.84 1.62
C PHE A 309 11.01 14.04 0.67
N ALA A 310 10.15 15.02 0.96
CA ALA A 310 8.97 15.28 0.14
C ALA A 310 9.34 15.80 -1.26
N THR A 311 10.34 16.68 -1.38
CA THR A 311 10.75 17.17 -2.70
C THR A 311 11.35 16.08 -3.58
N PHE A 312 12.06 15.11 -2.98
CA PHE A 312 12.63 13.97 -3.69
C PHE A 312 11.53 13.05 -4.25
N LEU A 313 10.57 12.65 -3.42
CA LEU A 313 9.45 11.82 -3.85
C LEU A 313 8.58 12.53 -4.90
N ARG A 314 8.32 13.83 -4.72
CA ARG A 314 7.56 14.64 -5.69
C ARG A 314 8.24 14.68 -7.06
N ARG A 315 9.56 14.88 -7.10
CA ARG A 315 10.35 14.89 -8.34
C ARG A 315 10.18 13.56 -9.09
N ARG A 316 10.22 12.44 -8.37
CA ARG A 316 10.01 11.09 -8.90
C ARG A 316 8.58 10.87 -9.39
N LEU A 317 7.55 11.28 -8.64
CA LEU A 317 6.14 11.20 -9.05
C LEU A 317 5.89 11.90 -10.39
N ARG A 318 6.57 13.03 -10.62
CA ARG A 318 6.53 13.80 -11.87
C ARG A 318 7.37 13.20 -13.01
N GLY A 319 7.91 12.00 -12.85
CA GLY A 319 8.66 11.25 -13.87
C GLY A 319 10.13 11.66 -14.02
N ASN A 320 10.67 12.47 -13.11
CA ASN A 320 12.11 12.78 -13.12
C ASN A 320 12.87 11.76 -12.24
N ASN A 321 13.26 10.66 -12.87
CA ASN A 321 13.95 9.54 -12.21
C ASN A 321 15.45 9.77 -12.00
N SER A 322 16.03 10.78 -12.65
CA SER A 322 17.45 11.10 -12.49
C SER A 322 17.74 11.43 -11.02
N LEU A 323 18.82 10.86 -10.49
CA LEU A 323 19.40 11.27 -9.21
C LEU A 323 20.17 12.61 -9.34
N PHE A 324 20.33 13.11 -10.57
CA PHE A 324 20.95 14.39 -10.93
C PHE A 324 19.91 15.31 -11.56
#